data_AF-A0A392TZS7-F1
#
_entry.id   AF-A0A392TZS7-F1
#
_cell.length_a   1.000
_cell.length_b   1.000
_cell.length_c   1.000
_cell.angle_alpha   90.00
_cell.angle_beta   90.00
_cell.angle_gamma   90.00
#
_symmetry.space_group_name_H-M   'P 1'
#
loop_
_entity.id
_entity.type
_entity.pdbx_description
1 polymer ?
#
loop_
_entity_poly.entity_id
_entity_poly.type
_entity_poly.pdbx_seq_one_letter_code
_entity_poly.pdbx_strand_id
1 'polypeptide(L)' 'MEMRGFGGFIEDLEMVDLPLLGCHFTWFHANGRTMSRIDRVMVSEEWREAW' A
#
# COMPACT_ATOMS: atom_id res chain seq x y z
N MET A 1 -0.52 -15.91 -6.99
CA MET A 1 0.95 -15.95 -7.21
C MET A 1 1.51 -14.54 -7.35
N GLU A 2 0.85 -13.64 -8.09
CA GLU A 2 1.29 -12.23 -8.25
C GLU A 2 1.39 -11.41 -6.97
N MET A 3 0.45 -11.54 -6.01
CA MET A 3 0.53 -10.82 -4.73
C MET A 3 1.75 -11.23 -3.88
N ARG A 4 2.30 -12.44 -4.08
CA ARG A 4 3.55 -12.85 -3.42
C ARG A 4 4.76 -12.15 -4.04
N GLY A 5 4.74 -11.89 -5.35
CA GLY A 5 5.80 -11.15 -6.02
C GLY A 5 5.82 -9.69 -5.58
N PHE A 6 4.65 -9.06 -5.45
CA PHE A 6 4.56 -7.69 -4.93
C PHE A 6 5.00 -7.59 -3.46
N GLY A 7 4.59 -8.55 -2.61
CA GLY A 7 5.05 -8.63 -1.22
C GLY A 7 6.58 -8.79 -1.13
N GLY A 8 7.15 -9.74 -1.89
CA GLY A 8 8.60 -9.93 -1.94
C GLY A 8 9.34 -8.69 -2.44
N PHE A 9 8.82 -7.98 -3.45
CA PHE A 9 9.42 -6.72 -3.92
C PHE A 9 9.46 -5.63 -2.83
N ILE A 10 8.41 -5.51 -2.02
CA ILE A 10 8.38 -4.56 -0.90
C ILE A 10 9.40 -4.96 0.16
N GLU A 11 9.47 -6.26 0.48
CA GLU A 11 10.43 -6.81 1.46
C GLU A 11 11.88 -6.62 0.98
N ASP A 12 12.19 -6.96 -0.27
CA ASP A 12 13.53 -6.88 -0.87
C ASP A 12 14.06 -5.44 -0.95
N LEU A 13 13.17 -4.45 -1.09
CA LEU A 13 13.52 -3.03 -1.11
C LEU A 13 13.37 -2.34 0.25
N GLU A 14 13.05 -3.09 1.31
CA GLU A 14 12.85 -2.58 2.66
C GLU A 14 11.87 -1.38 2.71
N MET A 15 10.84 -1.42 1.87
CA MET A 15 9.85 -0.35 1.78
C MET A 15 8.77 -0.49 2.85
N VAL A 16 8.36 0.65 3.39
CA VAL A 16 7.25 0.75 4.35
C VAL A 16 6.01 1.28 3.66
N ASP A 17 4.93 0.51 3.68
CA ASP A 17 3.59 0.96 3.25
C ASP A 17 2.94 1.81 4.35
N LEU A 18 2.73 3.10 4.09
CA LEU A 18 2.18 4.03 5.07
C LEU A 18 0.68 3.82 5.28
N PRO A 19 0.16 3.92 6.51
CA PRO A 19 -1.29 3.83 6.73
C PRO A 19 -2.01 5.01 6.08
N LEU A 20 -3.17 4.76 5.46
CA LEU A 20 -4.06 5.84 5.05
C LEU A 20 -4.77 6.37 6.29
N LEU A 21 -4.69 7.67 6.52
CA LEU A 21 -5.42 8.32 7.61
C LEU A 21 -6.88 8.55 7.18
N GLY A 22 -7.83 7.95 7.89
CA GLY A 22 -9.27 8.15 7.70
C GLY A 22 -9.92 7.44 6.49
N CYS A 23 -9.17 7.14 5.43
CA CYS A 23 -9.69 6.45 4.24
C CYS A 23 -9.15 5.02 4.12
N HIS A 24 -10.02 4.02 4.18
CA HIS A 24 -9.60 2.60 4.10
C HIS A 24 -9.46 2.10 2.65
N PHE A 25 -9.99 2.84 1.67
CA PHE A 25 -10.09 2.42 0.28
C PHE A 25 -9.70 3.57 -0.64
N THR A 26 -9.04 3.26 -1.74
CA THR A 26 -8.62 4.23 -2.77
C THR A 26 -9.31 3.97 -4.11
N TRP A 27 -9.91 2.79 -4.27
CA TRP A 27 -10.72 2.43 -5.42
C TRP A 27 -12.07 1.84 -5.00
N PHE A 28 -13.09 2.21 -5.77
CA PHE A 28 -14.48 1.79 -5.57
C PHE A 28 -15.02 1.24 -6.88
N HIS A 29 -15.58 0.04 -6.84
CA HIS A 29 -16.26 -0.52 -7.99
C HIS A 29 -17.63 0.14 -8.18
N ALA A 30 -18.09 0.21 -9.43
CA ALA A 30 -19.39 0.80 -9.78
C ALA A 30 -20.59 0.09 -9.14
N ASN A 31 -20.43 -1.14 -8.64
CA ASN A 31 -21.48 -1.86 -7.92
C ASN A 31 -21.75 -1.31 -6.50
N GLY A 32 -20.95 -0.36 -6.01
CA GLY A 32 -21.10 0.29 -4.71
C GLY A 32 -20.86 -0.61 -3.49
N ARG A 33 -20.39 -1.84 -3.68
CA ARG A 33 -20.18 -2.83 -2.61
C ARG A 33 -18.76 -3.38 -2.56
N THR A 34 -18.05 -3.34 -3.68
CA THR A 34 -16.67 -3.81 -3.79
C THR A 34 -15.74 -2.61 -3.78
N MET A 35 -14.77 -2.64 -2.89
CA MET A 35 -13.85 -1.55 -2.66
C MET A 35 -12.48 -2.14 -2.34
N SER A 36 -11.42 -1.48 -2.75
CA SER A 36 -10.05 -1.94 -2.49
C SER A 36 -9.10 -0.77 -2.30
N ARG A 37 -7.99 -1.02 -1.62
CA ARG A 37 -6.84 -0.13 -1.59
C ARG A 37 -5.82 -0.61 -2.63
N ILE A 38 -5.83 0.02 -3.80
CA ILE A 38 -4.90 -0.30 -4.89
C ILE A 38 -3.79 0.74 -5.01
N ASP A 39 -4.10 2.01 -4.72
CA ASP A 39 -3.10 3.06 -4.56
C ASP A 39 -2.43 2.96 -3.18
N ARG A 40 -1.10 2.97 -3.16
CA ARG A 40 -0.26 2.88 -1.95
C ARG A 40 0.83 3.93 -2.01
N VAL A 41 1.14 4.50 -0.85
CA VAL A 41 2.30 5.38 -0.66
C VAL A 41 3.32 4.59 0.14
N MET A 42 4.46 4.32 -0.49
CA MET A 42 5.55 3.57 0.11
C MET A 42 6.77 4.49 0.23
N VAL A 43 7.46 4.39 1.36
CA VAL A 43 8.68 5.14 1.66
C VAL A 43 9.76 4.17 2.10
N SER A 44 11.03 4.54 1.98
CA SER A 44 12.09 3.76 2.62
C SER A 44 12.06 3.96 4.14
N GLU A 45 12.71 3.05 4.87
CA GLU A 45 12.83 3.15 6.33
C GLU A 45 13.53 4.45 6.75
N GLU A 46 14.57 4.87 6.05
CA GLU A 46 15.30 6.11 6.38
C GLU A 46 14.42 7.36 6.21
N TRP A 47 13.56 7.38 5.18
CA TRP A 47 12.59 8.46 5.00
C TRP A 47 11.51 8.46 6.09
N ARG A 48 11.15 7.28 6.61
CA ARG A 48 10.19 7.16 7.71
C ARG A 48 10.78 7.64 9.03
N GLU A 49 12.04 7.35 9.31
CA GLU A 49 12.72 7.76 10.55
C GLU A 49 13.09 9.24 10.58
N ALA A 50 13.31 9.85 9.41
CA ALA A 50 13.68 11.26 9.30
C ALA A 50 12.53 12.23 9.62
N TRP A 51 11.28 11.75 9.75
CA TRP A 51 10.06 12.54 9.95
C TRP A 51 9.21 11.99 11.10
#